data_AF-A0A1H9RXC9-F1
#
_entry.id   AF-A0A1H9RXC9-F1
#
_cell.length_a   1.000
_cell.length_b   1.000
_cell.length_c   1.000
_cell.angle_alpha   90.00
_cell.angle_beta   90.00
_cell.angle_gamma   90.00
#
_symmetry.space_group_name_H-M   'P 1'
#
loop_
_entity.id
_entity.type
_entity.pdbx_description
1 polymer ?
#
loop_
_entity_poly.entity_id
_entity_poly.type
_entity_poly.pdbx_seq_one_letter_code
_entity_poly.pdbx_strand_id
1 'polypeptide(L)'
;MKHLRAWTMAVGIAAFTQLASPVLATEDDEMIAERIHSTLPLYTFDWEQTWPRSFSSGDDFGCTSRVAFGDWHFTPNPDSDSAEERWESFANYGVFHCAAIMRTSSEQADLDEAKWEYGFFVRLGTTRKGSTKWELWALQKGTVPGSEYTLLARQPEEAMIERFTVLQQRCPTGTQLQAKGLDIWLTRYCAINSRGELLSLARKMLSLPPLGVIERVVKAD
;
A
#
# COMPACT_ATOMS: atom_id res chain seq x y z
N MET A 1 29.36 49.01 -73.49
CA MET A 1 29.73 47.86 -72.62
C MET A 1 29.13 48.08 -71.25
N LYS A 2 28.32 47.12 -70.76
CA LYS A 2 27.97 46.82 -69.35
C LYS A 2 27.23 47.91 -68.54
N HIS A 3 26.18 47.67 -67.75
CA HIS A 3 25.19 46.60 -67.52
C HIS A 3 24.11 47.27 -66.63
N LEU A 4 22.82 47.13 -66.96
CA LEU A 4 21.74 47.39 -66.00
C LEU A 4 21.78 46.34 -64.89
N ARG A 5 21.63 46.76 -63.63
CA ARG A 5 21.30 45.86 -62.51
C ARG A 5 19.94 46.23 -61.93
N ALA A 6 18.96 45.40 -62.27
CA ALA A 6 17.66 45.35 -61.62
C ALA A 6 17.82 44.86 -60.18
N TRP A 7 17.15 45.52 -59.25
CA TRP A 7 16.99 45.08 -57.86
C TRP A 7 15.66 44.35 -57.74
N THR A 8 15.72 43.05 -57.50
CA THR A 8 14.55 42.23 -57.17
C THR A 8 14.37 42.24 -55.66
N MET A 9 13.23 42.75 -55.20
CA MET A 9 12.72 42.55 -53.85
C MET A 9 12.44 41.06 -53.62
N ALA A 10 12.93 40.52 -52.50
CA ALA A 10 12.45 39.26 -51.94
C ALA A 10 11.82 39.57 -50.58
N VAL A 11 10.48 39.62 -50.55
CA VAL A 11 9.70 39.63 -49.31
C VAL A 11 9.64 38.18 -48.83
N GLY A 12 10.44 37.85 -47.81
CA GLY A 12 10.38 36.57 -47.13
C GLY A 12 9.21 36.55 -46.15
N ILE A 13 8.16 35.79 -46.48
CA ILE A 13 7.11 35.43 -45.52
C ILE A 13 7.71 34.39 -44.58
N ALA A 14 8.14 34.82 -43.39
CA ALA A 14 8.50 33.91 -42.32
C ALA A 14 7.22 33.24 -41.79
N ALA A 15 7.00 31.99 -42.19
CA ALA A 15 5.98 31.14 -41.60
C ALA A 15 6.40 30.84 -40.15
N PHE A 16 5.79 31.56 -39.20
CA PHE A 16 5.80 31.20 -37.79
C PHE A 16 4.96 29.93 -37.62
N THR A 17 5.59 28.77 -37.80
CA THR A 17 5.06 27.51 -37.26
C THR A 17 5.09 27.63 -35.73
N GLN A 18 3.92 27.87 -35.14
CA GLN A 18 3.72 27.67 -33.72
C GLN A 18 3.97 26.18 -33.42
N LEU A 19 5.18 25.87 -32.96
CA LEU A 19 5.43 24.63 -32.26
C LEU A 19 4.57 24.69 -31.00
N ALA A 20 3.39 24.06 -31.07
CA ALA A 20 2.62 23.74 -29.90
C ALA A 20 3.52 22.87 -29.02
N SER A 21 4.05 23.47 -27.95
CA SER A 21 4.68 22.71 -26.89
C SER A 21 3.69 21.63 -26.47
N PRO A 22 4.10 20.36 -26.39
CA PRO A 22 3.26 19.38 -25.73
C PRO A 22 3.01 19.94 -24.34
N VAL A 23 1.73 20.11 -23.99
CA VAL A 23 1.31 20.26 -22.60
C VAL A 23 1.83 19.00 -21.92
N LEU A 24 3.02 19.10 -21.34
CA LEU A 24 3.43 18.22 -20.27
C LEU A 24 2.37 18.49 -19.21
N ALA A 25 1.44 17.55 -19.07
CA ALA A 25 0.62 17.43 -17.90
C ALA A 25 1.59 17.36 -16.72
N THR A 26 1.86 18.51 -16.11
CA THR A 26 2.25 18.59 -14.71
C THR A 26 0.97 18.27 -13.95
N GLU A 27 0.54 17.02 -14.02
CA GLU A 27 -0.21 16.42 -12.94
C GLU A 27 0.77 16.47 -11.77
N ASP A 28 0.59 17.46 -10.90
CA ASP A 28 0.77 17.22 -9.47
C ASP A 28 -0.09 16.00 -9.17
N ASP A 29 0.51 14.82 -9.38
CA ASP A 29 -0.08 13.51 -9.21
C ASP A 29 -0.21 13.33 -7.70
N GLU A 30 -1.23 14.02 -7.16
CA GLU A 30 -1.60 14.04 -5.76
C GLU A 30 -1.52 12.60 -5.28
N MET A 31 -0.60 12.34 -4.36
CA MET A 31 -0.19 10.98 -4.02
C MET A 31 -1.29 10.33 -3.19
N ILE A 32 -2.39 9.92 -3.80
CA ILE A 32 -3.52 9.36 -3.07
C ILE A 32 -3.24 7.88 -2.83
N ALA A 33 -3.34 7.47 -1.57
CA ALA A 33 -3.21 6.06 -1.20
C ALA A 33 -4.38 5.26 -1.80
N GLU A 34 -4.13 4.58 -2.91
CA GLU A 34 -5.13 3.78 -3.60
C GLU A 34 -5.32 2.44 -2.89
N ARG A 35 -6.58 2.06 -2.63
CA ARG A 35 -6.91 0.76 -2.03
C ARG A 35 -6.40 -0.38 -2.91
N ILE A 36 -5.63 -1.31 -2.37
CA ILE A 36 -5.24 -2.55 -3.08
C ILE A 36 -6.26 -3.63 -2.79
N HIS A 37 -6.82 -4.25 -3.83
CA HIS A 37 -7.88 -5.23 -3.69
C HIS A 37 -7.70 -6.43 -4.63
N SER A 38 -8.13 -7.60 -4.15
CA SER A 38 -8.27 -8.83 -4.93
C SER A 38 -9.67 -9.40 -4.70
N THR A 39 -10.31 -9.91 -5.75
CA THR A 39 -11.65 -10.54 -5.68
C THR A 39 -11.67 -11.84 -4.86
N LEU A 40 -10.50 -12.46 -4.66
CA LEU A 40 -10.33 -13.58 -3.74
C LEU A 40 -9.12 -13.34 -2.84
N PRO A 41 -9.11 -13.88 -1.61
CA PRO A 41 -7.92 -13.88 -0.76
C PRO A 41 -6.72 -14.51 -1.50
N LEU A 42 -5.60 -13.77 -1.56
CA LEU A 42 -4.36 -14.22 -2.19
C LEU A 42 -3.60 -15.19 -1.28
N TYR A 43 -3.84 -15.11 0.03
CA TYR A 43 -3.23 -15.94 1.05
C TYR A 43 -4.30 -16.60 1.91
N THR A 44 -4.06 -17.88 2.20
CA THR A 44 -4.89 -18.76 3.02
C THR A 44 -4.06 -19.33 4.17
N PHE A 45 -4.67 -20.16 4.99
CA PHE A 45 -4.00 -20.89 6.07
C PHE A 45 -2.88 -21.82 5.57
N ASP A 46 -2.88 -22.23 4.30
CA ASP A 46 -1.87 -23.11 3.72
C ASP A 46 -0.54 -22.39 3.44
N TRP A 47 -0.55 -21.04 3.48
CA TRP A 47 0.65 -20.27 3.25
C TRP A 47 1.48 -20.17 4.53
N GLU A 48 2.65 -20.80 4.54
CA GLU A 48 3.53 -20.96 5.71
C GLU A 48 3.92 -19.63 6.39
N GLN A 49 3.92 -18.55 5.61
CA GLN A 49 4.31 -17.21 6.05
C GLN A 49 3.11 -16.31 6.42
N THR A 50 1.93 -16.89 6.61
CA THR A 50 0.72 -16.25 7.16
C THR A 50 0.75 -16.29 8.68
N TRP A 51 0.35 -15.19 9.32
CA TRP A 51 0.32 -15.03 10.77
C TRP A 51 -0.99 -14.35 11.22
N PRO A 52 -1.53 -14.70 12.41
CA PRO A 52 -1.08 -15.80 13.28
C PRO A 52 -1.23 -17.17 12.61
N ARG A 53 -0.48 -18.17 13.08
CA ARG A 53 -0.52 -19.55 12.55
C ARG A 53 -0.64 -20.56 13.67
N SER A 54 -1.14 -21.75 13.31
CA SER A 54 -1.22 -22.85 14.25
C SER A 54 0.17 -23.39 14.60
N PHE A 55 0.32 -23.89 15.82
CA PHE A 55 1.44 -24.74 16.21
C PHE A 55 0.91 -25.96 16.96
N SER A 56 1.67 -27.05 16.89
CA SER A 56 1.51 -28.22 17.75
C SER A 56 2.90 -28.72 18.16
N SER A 57 3.08 -29.00 19.46
CA SER A 57 4.35 -29.46 20.02
C SER A 57 4.08 -30.36 21.22
N GLY A 58 4.24 -31.67 21.06
CA GLY A 58 3.83 -32.64 22.09
C GLY A 58 2.31 -32.59 22.29
N ASP A 59 1.90 -32.34 23.53
CA ASP A 59 0.48 -32.19 23.91
C ASP A 59 -0.02 -30.74 23.79
N ASP A 60 0.87 -29.78 23.50
CA ASP A 60 0.52 -28.38 23.35
C ASP A 60 0.08 -28.07 21.91
N PHE A 61 -1.01 -27.30 21.77
CA PHE A 61 -1.44 -26.74 20.50
C PHE A 61 -2.05 -25.36 20.71
N GLY A 62 -2.01 -24.54 19.66
CA GLY A 62 -2.65 -23.23 19.69
C GLY A 62 -2.22 -22.36 18.53
N CYS A 63 -2.31 -21.04 18.73
CA CYS A 63 -1.90 -20.05 17.76
C CYS A 63 -0.67 -19.29 18.25
N THR A 64 0.27 -19.06 17.33
CA THR A 64 1.44 -18.22 17.55
C THR A 64 1.48 -17.11 16.51
N SER A 65 2.10 -15.98 16.88
CA SER A 65 2.23 -14.80 16.01
C SER A 65 3.65 -14.26 16.07
N ARG A 66 4.14 -13.75 14.94
CA ARG A 66 5.33 -12.88 14.90
C ARG A 66 4.99 -11.41 15.09
N VAL A 67 3.71 -11.03 14.99
CA VAL A 67 3.24 -9.65 15.15
C VAL A 67 2.50 -9.54 16.48
N ALA A 68 2.86 -8.52 17.26
CA ALA A 68 2.25 -8.28 18.55
C ALA A 68 0.77 -7.89 18.40
N PHE A 69 -0.07 -8.47 19.24
CA PHE A 69 -1.47 -8.08 19.39
C PHE A 69 -1.61 -6.86 20.32
N GLY A 70 -2.73 -6.16 20.19
CA GLY A 70 -3.04 -4.92 20.93
C GLY A 70 -3.40 -3.78 19.98
N ASP A 71 -3.36 -2.57 20.51
CA ASP A 71 -3.67 -1.36 19.76
C ASP A 71 -2.41 -0.81 19.10
N TRP A 72 -2.59 -0.30 17.89
CA TRP A 72 -1.55 0.22 17.03
C TRP A 72 -1.98 1.58 16.51
N HIS A 73 -1.01 2.48 16.41
CA HIS A 73 -1.21 3.82 15.93
C HIS A 73 -0.50 3.99 14.59
N PHE A 74 -1.24 4.43 13.57
CA PHE A 74 -0.67 4.82 12.30
C PHE A 74 -0.43 6.32 12.27
N THR A 75 0.83 6.71 12.19
CA THR A 75 1.27 8.08 11.99
C THR A 75 1.65 8.28 10.51
N PRO A 76 0.94 9.16 9.79
CA PRO A 76 1.25 9.44 8.40
C PRO A 76 2.61 10.14 8.26
N ASN A 77 3.24 9.98 7.10
CA ASN A 77 4.40 10.78 6.75
C ASN A 77 3.94 12.24 6.57
N PRO A 78 4.59 13.24 7.20
CA PRO A 78 4.20 14.65 7.08
C PRO A 78 4.24 15.17 5.63
N ASP A 79 5.02 14.54 4.75
CA ASP A 79 5.09 14.87 3.32
C ASP A 79 4.01 14.16 2.49
N SER A 80 3.05 13.47 3.12
CA SER A 80 2.00 12.71 2.46
C SER A 80 0.64 13.35 2.69
N ASP A 81 0.14 14.09 1.70
CA ASP A 81 -1.12 14.85 1.77
C ASP A 81 -2.39 13.97 1.84
N SER A 82 -2.27 12.66 1.60
CA SER A 82 -3.42 11.75 1.46
C SER A 82 -3.63 10.76 2.61
N ALA A 83 -2.72 10.75 3.58
CA ALA A 83 -2.73 9.75 4.65
C ALA A 83 -3.27 10.38 5.93
N GLU A 84 -4.38 9.84 6.43
CA GLU A 84 -4.96 10.25 7.69
C GLU A 84 -4.42 9.40 8.84
N GLU A 85 -4.22 10.04 9.99
CA GLU A 85 -3.94 9.36 11.26
C GLU A 85 -5.08 8.42 11.60
N ARG A 86 -4.75 7.22 12.09
CA ARG A 86 -5.75 6.23 12.48
C ARG A 86 -5.22 5.24 13.50
N TRP A 87 -6.15 4.63 14.21
CA TRP A 87 -5.92 3.56 15.17
C TRP A 87 -6.37 2.22 14.59
N GLU A 88 -5.60 1.18 14.86
CA GLU A 88 -5.92 -0.20 14.53
C GLU A 88 -5.79 -1.08 15.76
N SER A 89 -6.70 -2.04 15.96
CA SER A 89 -6.55 -3.06 17.01
C SER A 89 -6.44 -4.42 16.37
N PHE A 90 -5.45 -5.20 16.81
CA PHE A 90 -5.26 -6.58 16.40
C PHE A 90 -5.42 -7.50 17.59
N ALA A 91 -6.43 -8.35 17.56
CA ALA A 91 -6.65 -9.38 18.58
C ALA A 91 -6.57 -10.78 17.97
N ASN A 92 -6.17 -11.76 18.77
CA ASN A 92 -6.24 -13.15 18.34
C ASN A 92 -7.70 -13.61 18.26
N TYR A 93 -8.11 -14.21 17.14
CA TYR A 93 -9.46 -14.76 17.01
C TYR A 93 -9.72 -15.97 17.91
N GLY A 94 -8.71 -16.83 18.14
CA GLY A 94 -8.89 -18.00 18.99
C GLY A 94 -7.71 -18.97 19.03
N VAL A 95 -7.98 -20.18 19.53
CA VAL A 95 -6.98 -21.25 19.71
C VAL A 95 -6.97 -22.24 18.53
N PHE A 96 -8.12 -22.47 17.90
CA PHE A 96 -8.27 -23.45 16.81
C PHE A 96 -8.22 -22.84 15.40
N HIS A 97 -8.66 -21.58 15.25
CA HIS A 97 -8.63 -20.85 13.99
C HIS A 97 -7.73 -19.63 14.16
N CYS A 98 -6.49 -19.75 13.69
CA CYS A 98 -5.51 -18.69 13.84
C CYS A 98 -5.76 -17.60 12.79
N ALA A 99 -6.47 -16.55 13.20
CA ALA A 99 -6.66 -15.33 12.44
C ALA A 99 -6.53 -14.13 13.38
N ALA A 100 -6.25 -12.95 12.82
CA ALA A 100 -6.36 -11.71 13.56
C ALA A 100 -7.77 -11.12 13.38
N ILE A 101 -8.40 -10.70 14.48
CA ILE A 101 -9.53 -9.78 14.46
C ILE A 101 -8.95 -8.38 14.36
N MET A 102 -9.34 -7.66 13.33
CA MET A 102 -8.84 -6.32 13.01
C MET A 102 -9.96 -5.32 13.16
N ARG A 103 -9.67 -4.21 13.86
CA ARG A 103 -10.57 -3.06 13.99
C ARG A 103 -9.81 -1.81 13.58
N THR A 104 -10.51 -0.82 13.05
CA THR A 104 -9.94 0.47 12.67
C THR A 104 -10.86 1.59 13.11
N SER A 105 -10.28 2.66 13.68
CA SER A 105 -11.00 3.87 14.06
C SER A 105 -10.11 5.10 13.89
N SER A 106 -10.69 6.30 13.81
CA SER A 106 -9.96 7.56 13.93
C SER A 106 -9.49 7.84 15.36
N GLU A 107 -10.18 7.28 16.36
CA GLU A 107 -9.88 7.48 17.79
C GLU A 107 -9.60 6.14 18.48
N GLN A 108 -8.59 6.12 19.37
CA GLN A 108 -8.24 4.89 20.10
C GLN A 108 -9.39 4.37 20.97
N ALA A 109 -10.15 5.27 21.60
CA ALA A 109 -11.22 4.92 22.54
C ALA A 109 -12.36 4.14 21.87
N ASP A 110 -12.58 4.38 20.58
CA ASP A 110 -13.67 3.77 19.82
C ASP A 110 -13.30 2.39 19.24
N LEU A 111 -12.06 1.94 19.41
CA LEU A 111 -11.59 0.67 18.85
C LEU A 111 -12.40 -0.53 19.32
N ASP A 112 -12.90 -0.54 20.55
CA ASP A 112 -13.65 -1.68 21.10
C ASP A 112 -15.03 -1.85 20.44
N GLU A 113 -15.63 -0.74 19.99
CA GLU A 113 -16.95 -0.70 19.33
C GLU A 113 -16.85 -0.70 17.80
N ALA A 114 -15.66 -0.41 17.25
CA ALA A 114 -15.42 -0.38 15.83
C ALA A 114 -15.77 -1.71 15.15
N LYS A 115 -16.24 -1.60 13.89
CA LYS A 115 -16.50 -2.77 13.05
C LYS A 115 -15.21 -3.60 12.93
N TRP A 116 -15.35 -4.91 13.09
CA TRP A 116 -14.24 -5.83 12.99
C TRP A 116 -14.27 -6.64 11.69
N GLU A 117 -13.08 -7.04 11.24
CA GLU A 117 -12.86 -7.95 10.12
C GLU A 117 -11.83 -9.00 10.50
N TYR A 118 -11.92 -10.19 9.90
CA TYR A 118 -10.83 -11.16 9.98
C TYR A 118 -9.74 -10.82 8.98
N GLY A 119 -8.50 -11.12 9.34
CA GLY A 119 -7.37 -10.96 8.45
C GLY A 119 -6.12 -11.67 8.92
N PHE A 120 -5.04 -11.41 8.17
CA PHE A 120 -3.73 -11.99 8.42
C PHE A 120 -2.61 -10.99 8.15
N PHE A 121 -1.50 -11.17 8.88
CA PHE A 121 -0.20 -10.63 8.50
C PHE A 121 0.52 -11.66 7.63
N VAL A 122 0.93 -11.26 6.44
CA VAL A 122 1.56 -12.17 5.49
C VAL A 122 2.94 -11.65 5.17
N ARG A 123 3.98 -12.44 5.43
CA ARG A 123 5.31 -12.12 4.94
C ARG A 123 5.41 -12.50 3.46
N LEU A 124 5.55 -11.49 2.62
CA LEU A 124 5.62 -11.60 1.16
C LEU A 124 6.99 -12.09 0.69
N GLY A 125 8.04 -11.68 1.40
CA GLY A 125 9.42 -12.06 1.07
C GLY A 125 10.44 -11.11 1.67
N THR A 126 11.65 -11.12 1.10
CA THR A 126 12.72 -10.17 1.47
C THR A 126 13.28 -9.50 0.23
N THR A 127 13.88 -8.32 0.43
CA THR A 127 14.58 -7.56 -0.62
C THR A 127 15.70 -6.71 -0.02
N ARG A 128 16.45 -6.01 -0.87
CA ARG A 128 17.44 -4.99 -0.46
C ARG A 128 17.07 -3.64 -1.07
N LYS A 129 17.27 -2.56 -0.29
CA LYS A 129 17.25 -1.17 -0.75
C LYS A 129 18.58 -0.55 -0.31
N GLY A 130 19.49 -0.32 -1.26
CA GLY A 130 20.89 -0.05 -0.94
C GLY A 130 21.56 -1.23 -0.24
N SER A 131 22.27 -0.98 0.86
CA SER A 131 22.90 -2.01 1.69
C SER A 131 21.93 -2.66 2.70
N THR A 132 20.76 -2.06 2.93
CA THR A 132 19.80 -2.51 3.95
C THR A 132 18.92 -3.64 3.44
N LYS A 133 18.83 -4.73 4.21
CA LYS A 133 17.88 -5.83 3.97
C LYS A 133 16.52 -5.45 4.58
N TRP A 134 15.45 -5.78 3.86
CA TRP A 134 14.07 -5.53 4.25
C TRP A 134 13.25 -6.81 4.17
N GLU A 135 12.35 -6.99 5.13
CA GLU A 135 11.21 -7.89 5.00
C GLU A 135 10.02 -7.13 4.42
N LEU A 136 9.35 -7.73 3.44
CA LEU A 136 8.12 -7.21 2.86
C LEU A 136 6.95 -8.01 3.39
N TRP A 137 5.91 -7.30 3.79
CA TRP A 137 4.73 -7.83 4.45
C TRP A 137 3.46 -7.25 3.82
N ALA A 138 2.33 -7.93 4.00
CA ALA A 138 1.01 -7.40 3.72
C ALA A 138 0.08 -7.68 4.91
N LEU A 139 -0.76 -6.70 5.24
CA LEU A 139 -1.95 -6.90 6.06
C LEU A 139 -3.11 -7.22 5.13
N GLN A 140 -3.56 -8.48 5.11
CA GLN A 140 -4.74 -8.92 4.37
C GLN A 140 -5.98 -8.74 5.25
N LYS A 141 -6.93 -7.90 4.84
CA LYS A 141 -8.20 -7.65 5.55
C LYS A 141 -9.39 -8.13 4.76
N GLY A 142 -10.33 -8.78 5.43
CA GLY A 142 -11.56 -9.29 4.83
C GLY A 142 -11.33 -10.50 3.92
N THR A 143 -12.41 -11.21 3.61
CA THR A 143 -12.38 -12.40 2.74
C THR A 143 -13.47 -12.43 1.68
N VAL A 144 -14.60 -11.74 1.88
CA VAL A 144 -15.75 -11.68 0.95
C VAL A 144 -16.26 -10.23 0.85
N PRO A 145 -16.43 -9.66 -0.37
CA PRO A 145 -16.28 -10.28 -1.69
C PRO A 145 -14.81 -10.36 -2.19
N GLY A 146 -13.84 -10.30 -1.27
CA GLY A 146 -12.42 -10.36 -1.57
C GLY A 146 -11.61 -9.87 -0.37
N SER A 147 -10.36 -9.51 -0.61
CA SER A 147 -9.49 -8.97 0.43
C SER A 147 -8.87 -7.64 0.03
N GLU A 148 -8.67 -6.79 1.03
CA GLU A 148 -7.83 -5.60 0.93
C GLU A 148 -6.42 -5.90 1.42
N TYR A 149 -5.43 -5.19 0.88
CA TYR A 149 -4.03 -5.35 1.26
C TYR A 149 -3.40 -4.02 1.62
N THR A 150 -2.85 -3.92 2.83
CA THR A 150 -1.92 -2.84 3.18
C THR A 150 -0.50 -3.36 3.08
N LEU A 151 0.34 -2.67 2.31
CA LEU A 151 1.74 -3.04 2.11
C LEU A 151 2.60 -2.52 3.26
N LEU A 152 3.40 -3.40 3.83
CA LEU A 152 4.21 -3.14 5.00
C LEU A 152 5.66 -3.55 4.75
N ALA A 153 6.59 -2.88 5.43
CA ALA A 153 7.99 -3.26 5.45
C ALA A 153 8.59 -3.09 6.84
N ARG A 154 9.62 -3.88 7.14
CA ARG A 154 10.47 -3.68 8.30
C ARG A 154 11.88 -4.18 8.03
N GLN A 155 12.83 -3.78 8.86
CA GLN A 155 14.13 -4.44 8.88
C GLN A 155 13.99 -5.81 9.59
N PRO A 156 14.69 -6.87 9.13
CA PRO A 156 14.58 -8.19 9.73
C PRO A 156 15.18 -8.22 11.14
N GLU A 157 14.40 -8.65 12.12
CA GLU A 157 14.86 -8.94 13.47
C GLU A 157 14.05 -10.13 14.04
N GLU A 158 14.64 -10.83 15.01
CA GLU A 158 14.06 -12.02 15.65
C GLU A 158 12.96 -11.67 16.67
N ALA A 159 12.97 -10.45 17.21
CA ALA A 159 11.98 -9.99 18.18
C ALA A 159 10.56 -9.96 17.60
N MET A 160 9.57 -9.99 18.51
CA MET A 160 8.17 -9.73 18.19
C MET A 160 8.04 -8.42 17.43
N ILE A 161 7.23 -8.40 16.38
CA ILE A 161 7.06 -7.22 15.54
C ILE A 161 6.05 -6.27 16.20
N GLU A 162 6.52 -5.08 16.53
CA GLU A 162 5.74 -4.00 17.14
C GLU A 162 5.72 -2.72 16.29
N ARG A 163 6.37 -2.74 15.11
CA ARG A 163 6.47 -1.58 14.23
C ARG A 163 6.62 -2.01 12.77
N PHE A 164 5.89 -1.34 11.89
CA PHE A 164 6.07 -1.42 10.45
C PHE A 164 6.18 -0.04 9.83
N THR A 165 6.98 0.05 8.77
CA THR A 165 6.87 1.10 7.78
C THR A 165 5.71 0.76 6.85
N VAL A 166 4.71 1.64 6.75
CA VAL A 166 3.61 1.48 5.79
C VAL A 166 4.08 2.00 4.44
N LEU A 167 4.03 1.14 3.43
CA LEU A 167 4.46 1.49 2.09
C LEU A 167 3.36 2.24 1.35
N GLN A 168 3.78 3.04 0.36
CA GLN A 168 2.88 3.69 -0.59
C GLN A 168 1.98 2.65 -1.29
N GLN A 169 0.81 3.09 -1.73
CA GLN A 169 -0.12 2.27 -2.50
C GLN A 169 -0.43 2.97 -3.82
N ARG A 170 0.47 2.82 -4.79
CA ARG A 170 0.27 3.33 -6.15
C ARG A 170 -0.10 2.20 -7.08
N CYS A 171 -1.20 2.34 -7.81
CA CYS A 171 -1.64 1.31 -8.74
C CYS A 171 -0.60 1.10 -9.84
N PRO A 172 -0.21 -0.15 -10.14
CA PRO A 172 0.45 -0.46 -11.40
C PRO A 172 -0.37 0.04 -12.58
N THR A 173 0.31 0.51 -13.63
CA THR A 173 -0.33 0.96 -14.87
C THR A 173 -1.30 -0.10 -15.39
N GLY A 174 -2.54 0.31 -15.68
CA GLY A 174 -3.58 -0.56 -16.23
C GLY A 174 -4.29 -1.47 -15.23
N THR A 175 -3.95 -1.41 -13.93
CA THR A 175 -4.63 -2.20 -12.88
C THR A 175 -5.65 -1.41 -12.08
N GLN A 176 -5.69 -0.09 -12.25
CA GLN A 176 -6.66 0.76 -11.57
C GLN A 176 -8.05 0.53 -12.16
N LEU A 177 -8.99 0.16 -11.30
CA LEU A 177 -10.39 0.07 -11.62
C LEU A 177 -11.12 1.23 -10.95
N GLN A 178 -12.05 1.87 -11.65
CA GLN A 178 -12.84 2.98 -11.15
C GLN A 178 -14.19 3.02 -11.88
N ALA A 179 -15.27 3.31 -11.16
CA ALA A 179 -16.56 3.53 -11.78
C ALA A 179 -16.61 4.94 -12.39
N LYS A 180 -17.14 5.07 -13.61
CA LYS A 180 -17.33 6.38 -14.27
C LYS A 180 -18.62 7.03 -13.78
N GLY A 181 -18.63 8.36 -13.68
CA GLY A 181 -19.82 9.14 -13.31
C GLY A 181 -20.20 9.08 -11.83
N LEU A 182 -19.29 8.63 -10.97
CA LEU A 182 -19.42 8.60 -9.51
C LEU A 182 -18.23 9.32 -8.88
N ASP A 183 -18.04 10.60 -9.21
CA ASP A 183 -16.93 11.44 -8.77
C ASP A 183 -16.94 11.77 -7.27
N ILE A 184 -18.12 11.86 -6.67
CA ILE A 184 -18.29 12.06 -5.21
C ILE A 184 -17.93 10.81 -4.40
N TRP A 185 -18.07 9.62 -5.00
CA TRP A 185 -17.84 8.35 -4.32
C TRP A 185 -16.47 7.76 -4.70
N LEU A 186 -15.62 7.52 -3.70
CA LEU A 186 -14.35 6.83 -3.92
C LEU A 186 -14.61 5.36 -4.32
N THR A 187 -14.58 5.10 -5.63
CA THR A 187 -14.74 3.75 -6.22
C THR A 187 -13.45 3.18 -6.79
N ARG A 188 -12.37 3.96 -6.73
CA ARG A 188 -11.07 3.58 -7.29
C ARG A 188 -10.31 2.60 -6.40
N TYR A 189 -9.68 1.62 -7.03
CA TYR A 189 -8.79 0.67 -6.36
C TYR A 189 -7.83 0.02 -7.36
N CYS A 190 -6.71 -0.52 -6.86
CA CYS A 190 -5.77 -1.32 -7.62
C CYS A 190 -6.16 -2.79 -7.59
N ALA A 191 -6.50 -3.36 -8.75
CA ALA A 191 -6.78 -4.79 -8.88
C ALA A 191 -5.49 -5.60 -8.96
N ILE A 192 -5.16 -6.33 -7.89
CA ILE A 192 -3.98 -7.21 -7.81
C ILE A 192 -4.46 -8.63 -7.57
N ASN A 193 -4.28 -9.50 -8.57
CA ASN A 193 -4.94 -10.81 -8.59
C ASN A 193 -3.95 -11.97 -8.40
N SER A 194 -2.69 -11.68 -8.07
CA SER A 194 -1.70 -12.71 -7.78
C SER A 194 -0.72 -12.31 -6.68
N ARG A 195 -0.19 -13.32 -5.98
CA ARG A 195 0.86 -13.16 -4.96
C ARG A 195 2.12 -12.53 -5.53
N GLY A 196 2.50 -12.91 -6.76
CA GLY A 196 3.67 -12.37 -7.45
C GLY A 196 3.55 -10.89 -7.77
N GLU A 197 2.37 -10.45 -8.22
CA GLU A 197 2.08 -9.02 -8.44
C GLU A 197 2.13 -8.23 -7.14
N LEU A 198 1.54 -8.74 -6.06
CA LEU A 198 1.57 -8.06 -4.75
C LEU A 198 3.00 -7.90 -4.22
N LEU A 199 3.84 -8.93 -4.33
CA LEU A 199 5.26 -8.85 -3.98
C LEU A 199 6.03 -7.86 -4.87
N SER A 200 5.76 -7.86 -6.18
CA SER A 200 6.37 -6.92 -7.12
C SER A 200 5.99 -5.47 -6.78
N LEU A 201 4.72 -5.24 -6.46
CA LEU A 201 4.21 -3.95 -6.01
C LEU A 201 4.90 -3.51 -4.71
N ALA A 202 4.96 -4.38 -3.69
CA ALA A 202 5.64 -4.09 -2.44
C ALA A 202 7.12 -3.68 -2.64
N ARG A 203 7.84 -4.35 -3.55
CA ARG A 203 9.23 -3.98 -3.89
C ARG A 203 9.32 -2.60 -4.53
N LYS A 204 8.41 -2.27 -5.44
CA LYS A 204 8.36 -0.94 -6.07
C LYS A 204 8.03 0.14 -5.03
N MET A 205 7.04 -0.09 -4.18
CA MET A 205 6.62 0.87 -3.17
C MET A 205 7.67 1.10 -2.08
N LEU A 206 8.48 0.08 -1.76
CA LEU A 206 9.65 0.24 -0.88
C LEU A 206 10.66 1.27 -1.41
N SER A 207 10.75 1.47 -2.73
CA SER A 207 11.67 2.46 -3.31
C SER A 207 11.24 3.91 -3.10
N LEU A 208 9.95 4.14 -2.85
CA LEU A 208 9.35 5.45 -2.62
C LEU A 208 9.48 5.90 -1.15
N PRO A 209 9.24 7.18 -0.83
CA PRO A 209 9.02 7.61 0.55
C PRO A 209 7.85 6.81 1.15
N PRO A 210 7.93 6.39 2.42
CA PRO A 210 6.85 5.63 3.04
C PRO A 210 5.57 6.47 3.16
N LEU A 211 4.42 5.78 3.24
CA LEU A 211 3.13 6.42 3.55
C LEU A 211 3.09 6.88 5.01
N GLY A 212 3.78 6.16 5.88
CA GLY A 212 3.87 6.47 7.30
C GLY A 212 4.43 5.28 8.07
N VAL A 213 4.12 5.25 9.35
CA VAL A 213 4.53 4.21 10.29
C VAL A 213 3.31 3.74 11.04
N ILE A 214 3.18 2.43 11.22
CA ILE A 214 2.21 1.86 12.16
C ILE A 214 2.99 1.15 13.28
N GLU A 215 2.69 1.48 14.54
CA GLU A 215 3.39 0.93 15.69
C GLU A 215 2.46 0.61 16.85
N ARG A 216 2.79 -0.43 17.62
CA ARG A 216 2.01 -0.85 18.77
C ARG A 216 2.12 0.18 19.89
N VAL A 217 0.99 0.52 20.48
CA VAL A 217 0.90 1.38 21.65
C VAL A 217 0.58 0.51 22.87
N VAL A 218 1.37 0.66 23.92
CA VAL A 218 1.05 0.07 25.23
C VAL A 218 0.08 1.03 25.91
N LYS A 219 -1.16 0.58 26.16
CA LYS A 219 -2.07 1.35 27.03
C LYS A 219 -1.41 1.49 28.39
N ALA A 220 -1.37 2.71 28.93
CA ALA A 220 -1.09 2.88 30.34
C ALA A 220 -2.24 2.22 31.11
N ASP A 221 -1.89 1.32 32.03
CA ASP A 221 -2.84 0.65 32.93
C ASP A 221 -3.65 1.64 33.77
#